data_AF-A0A920W8W5-F1
#
_entry.id   AF-A0A920W8W5-F1
#
_cell.length_a   1.000
_cell.length_b   1.000
_cell.length_c   1.000
_cell.angle_alpha   90.00
_cell.angle_beta   90.00
_cell.angle_gamma   90.00
#
_symmetry.space_group_name_H-M   'P 1'
#
loop_
_entity.id
_entity.type
_entity.pdbx_description
1 polymer ?
#
loop_
_entity_poly.entity_id
_entity_poly.type
_entity_poly.pdbx_seq_one_letter_code
_entity_poly.pdbx_strand_id
1 'polypeptide(L)'
;MRVTTQLLGFDWKRVHAIQVMWNVDENFIAATCEVMSLHVSEETRRVSEMDESAYSRLTEIWASHKELEVPGQVGQTMSVPGWPPSSP
;
A
#
# COMPACT_ATOMS: atom_id res chain seq x y z
N MET A 1 -16.14 4.03 -11.76
CA MET A 1 -14.99 3.42 -11.05
C MET A 1 -14.61 4.30 -9.86
N ARG A 2 -14.20 3.70 -8.74
CA ARG A 2 -13.71 4.40 -7.53
C ARG A 2 -12.47 3.68 -7.02
N VAL A 3 -11.42 4.42 -6.63
CA VAL A 3 -10.24 3.85 -5.97
C VAL A 3 -10.22 4.31 -4.52
N THR A 4 -10.06 3.37 -3.59
CA THR A 4 -9.80 3.64 -2.18
C THR A 4 -8.36 3.27 -1.87
N THR A 5 -7.70 4.06 -1.02
CA THR A 5 -6.34 3.78 -0.54
C THR A 5 -6.35 3.60 0.95
N GLN A 6 -5.76 2.51 1.43
CA GLN A 6 -5.51 2.29 2.85
C GLN A 6 -4.01 2.25 3.09
N LEU A 7 -3.58 2.99 4.11
CA LEU A 7 -2.21 2.98 4.59
C LEU A 7 -2.06 1.76 5.49
N LEU A 8 -1.05 0.93 5.24
CA LEU A 8 -0.76 -0.29 5.98
C LEU A 8 0.41 -0.13 6.94
N GLY A 9 1.28 0.86 6.67
CA GLY A 9 2.39 1.24 7.54
C GLY A 9 3.26 2.30 6.87
N PHE A 10 4.10 2.97 7.64
CA PHE A 10 5.06 3.93 7.12
C PHE A 10 6.19 4.14 8.13
N ASP A 11 7.32 4.65 7.65
CA ASP A 11 8.39 5.21 8.47
C ASP A 11 8.93 6.48 7.80
N TRP A 12 10.05 7.01 8.27
CA TRP A 12 10.64 8.25 7.74
C TRP A 12 10.98 8.22 6.25
N LYS A 13 11.03 7.06 5.60
CA LYS A 13 11.39 6.96 4.18
C LYS A 13 10.55 5.98 3.36
N ARG A 14 9.68 5.20 4.00
CA ARG A 14 8.82 4.18 3.38
C ARG A 14 7.35 4.46 3.62
N VAL A 15 6.53 4.16 2.62
CA VAL A 15 5.05 4.15 2.73
C VAL A 15 4.54 2.84 2.15
N HIS A 16 3.83 2.05 2.96
CA HIS A 16 3.20 0.79 2.57
C HIS A 16 1.69 1.00 2.50
N ALA A 17 1.10 0.75 1.34
CA ALA A 17 -0.32 0.98 1.12
C ALA A 17 -0.92 -0.09 0.20
N ILE A 18 -2.24 -0.23 0.29
CA ILE A 18 -3.04 -0.97 -0.68
C ILE A 18 -4.09 -0.05 -1.31
N GLN A 19 -4.25 -0.19 -2.61
CA GLN A 19 -5.27 0.47 -3.41
C GLN A 19 -6.28 -0.57 -3.87
N VAL A 20 -7.57 -0.28 -3.67
CA VAL A 20 -8.68 -1.13 -4.12
C VAL A 20 -9.51 -0.36 -5.13
N MET A 21 -9.60 -0.88 -6.35
CA MET A 21 -10.41 -0.33 -7.43
C MET A 21 -11.75 -1.03 -7.47
N TRP A 22 -12.83 -0.26 -7.39
CA TRP A 22 -14.21 -0.72 -7.41
C TRP A 22 -14.88 -0.36 -8.74
N ASN A 23 -15.51 -1.34 -9.37
CA ASN A 23 -16.58 -1.07 -10.32
C ASN A 23 -17.80 -0.62 -9.50
N VAL A 24 -18.21 0.64 -9.70
CA VAL A 24 -19.28 1.25 -8.91
C VAL A 24 -20.66 0.82 -9.43
N ASP A 25 -20.76 0.56 -10.73
CA ASP A 25 -22.02 0.23 -11.39
C ASP A 25 -22.45 -1.21 -11.07
N GLU A 26 -21.49 -2.13 -11.05
CA GLU A 26 -21.71 -3.56 -10.79
C GLU A 26 -21.30 -3.99 -9.36
N ASN A 27 -20.82 -3.06 -8.54
CA ASN A 27 -20.47 -3.24 -7.13
C ASN A 27 -19.51 -4.41 -6.84
N PHE A 28 -18.40 -4.50 -7.58
CA PHE A 28 -17.34 -5.49 -7.34
C PHE A 28 -15.93 -4.88 -7.36
N ILE A 29 -14.96 -5.58 -6.77
CA ILE A 29 -13.54 -5.21 -6.82
C ILE A 29 -12.97 -5.58 -8.19
N ALA A 30 -12.62 -4.56 -8.98
CA ALA A 30 -12.02 -4.74 -10.29
C ALA A 30 -10.53 -5.05 -10.22
N ALA A 31 -9.81 -4.45 -9.26
CA ALA A 31 -8.38 -4.68 -9.07
C ALA A 31 -7.91 -4.28 -7.67
N THR A 32 -6.79 -4.86 -7.24
CA THR A 32 -6.04 -4.43 -6.06
C THR A 32 -4.57 -4.20 -6.41
N CYS A 33 -3.92 -3.24 -5.77
CA CYS A 33 -2.49 -3.00 -5.88
C CYS A 33 -1.91 -2.73 -4.49
N GLU A 34 -1.06 -3.63 -4.01
CA GLU A 34 -0.25 -3.41 -2.82
C GLU A 34 1.11 -2.86 -3.24
N VAL A 35 1.58 -1.80 -2.56
CA VAL A 35 2.79 -1.07 -2.95
C VAL A 35 3.62 -0.64 -1.75
N MET A 36 4.94 -0.74 -1.90
CA MET A 36 5.93 -0.11 -1.02
C MET A 36 6.57 1.05 -1.79
N SER A 37 6.31 2.29 -1.35
CA SER A 37 6.92 3.51 -1.92
C SER A 37 8.09 3.98 -1.07
N LEU A 38 9.12 4.53 -1.72
CA LEU A 38 10.31 5.08 -1.08
C LEU A 38 10.42 6.58 -1.35
N HIS A 39 10.67 7.37 -0.31
CA HIS A 39 11.08 8.75 -0.48
C HIS A 39 12.52 8.82 -0.97
N VAL A 40 12.76 9.62 -2.02
CA VAL A 40 14.06 9.76 -2.67
C VAL A 40 14.41 11.24 -2.73
N SER A 41 15.60 11.59 -2.23
CA SER A 41 16.16 12.93 -2.34
C SER A 41 16.43 13.26 -3.81
N GLU A 42 15.92 14.39 -4.28
CA GLU A 42 16.15 14.84 -5.65
C GLU A 42 17.63 15.23 -5.92
N GLU A 43 18.31 15.74 -4.89
CA GLU A 43 19.73 16.12 -4.94
C GLU A 43 20.64 14.89 -5.09
N THR A 44 20.47 13.89 -4.21
CA THR A 44 21.37 12.72 -4.17
C THR A 44 20.90 11.56 -5.03
N ARG A 45 19.62 11.55 -5.44
CA ARG A 45 18.92 10.44 -6.11
C ARG A 45 19.01 9.12 -5.36
N ARG A 46 19.04 9.20 -4.03
CA ARG A 46 19.05 8.04 -3.11
C ARG A 46 17.89 8.14 -2.15
N VAL A 47 17.51 6.99 -1.57
CA VAL A 47 16.51 6.94 -0.51
C VAL A 47 16.98 7.82 0.66
N SER A 48 16.11 8.72 1.09
CA SER A 48 16.34 9.64 2.21
C SER A 48 15.09 9.73 3.07
N GLU A 49 15.22 10.37 4.23
CA GLU A 49 14.07 10.71 5.05
C GLU A 49 13.21 11.77 4.35
N MET A 50 11.90 11.65 4.49
CA MET A 50 10.92 12.63 4.05
C MET A 50 10.89 13.83 4.99
N ASP A 51 10.40 14.96 4.49
CA ASP A 51 10.16 16.15 5.30
C ASP A 51 9.20 15.86 6.46
N GLU A 52 9.41 16.51 7.61
CA GLU A 52 8.60 16.35 8.81
C GLU A 52 7.11 16.59 8.52
N SER A 53 6.79 17.58 7.69
CA SER A 53 5.39 17.89 7.36
C SER A 53 4.70 16.77 6.57
N ALA A 54 5.43 15.99 5.77
CA ALA A 54 4.89 14.82 5.10
C ALA A 54 4.67 13.68 6.10
N TYR A 55 5.62 13.46 7.00
CA TYR A 55 5.53 12.46 8.05
C TYR A 55 4.35 12.71 9.01
N SER A 56 4.14 13.97 9.42
CA SER A 56 3.01 14.34 10.28
C SER A 56 1.67 14.04 9.61
N ARG A 57 1.52 14.33 8.31
CA ARG A 57 0.29 14.02 7.57
C ARG A 57 0.04 12.51 7.47
N LEU A 58 1.08 11.71 7.24
CA LEU A 58 0.94 10.25 7.27
C LEU A 58 0.51 9.74 8.64
N THR A 59 1.00 10.38 9.72
CA THR A 59 0.61 10.05 11.10
C THR A 59 -0.87 10.35 11.36
N GLU A 60 -1.38 11.49 10.89
CA GLU A 60 -2.81 11.84 10.98
C GLU A 60 -3.68 10.83 10.23
N ILE A 61 -3.31 10.48 8.99
CA ILE A 61 -4.02 9.49 8.18
C ILE A 61 -3.99 8.12 8.87
N TRP A 62 -2.82 7.71 9.37
CA TRP A 62 -2.61 6.44 10.05
C TRP A 62 -3.52 6.25 11.26
N ALA A 63 -3.80 7.32 12.02
CA ALA A 63 -4.66 7.27 13.19
C ALA A 63 -6.04 6.67 12.87
N SER A 64 -6.56 6.92 11.66
CA SER A 64 -7.81 6.32 11.18
C SER A 64 -7.60 5.01 10.42
N HIS A 65 -6.55 4.91 9.59
CA HIS A 65 -6.35 3.77 8.70
C HIS A 65 -5.95 2.47 9.42
N LYS A 66 -5.25 2.57 10.55
CA LYS A 66 -4.81 1.41 11.34
C LYS A 66 -5.96 0.62 11.98
N GLU A 67 -7.13 1.25 12.11
CA GLU A 67 -8.33 0.64 12.70
C GLU A 67 -9.26 0.03 11.63
N LEU A 68 -8.98 0.27 10.34
CA LEU A 68 -9.74 -0.32 9.24
C LEU A 68 -9.37 -1.79 9.06
N GLU A 69 -10.36 -2.61 8.68
CA GLU A 69 -10.11 -4.00 8.30
C GLU A 69 -9.11 -4.04 7.13
N VAL A 70 -8.07 -4.87 7.29
CA VAL A 70 -7.06 -5.07 6.25
C VAL A 70 -7.64 -5.99 5.17
N PRO A 71 -7.65 -5.59 3.88
CA PRO A 71 -8.15 -6.43 2.81
C PRO A 71 -7.37 -7.75 2.74
N GLY A 72 -8.06 -8.88 2.53
CA GLY A 72 -7.43 -10.20 2.45
C GLY A 72 -6.44 -10.38 1.27
N GLN A 73 -6.41 -9.42 0.34
CA GLN A 73 -5.46 -9.36 -0.78
C GLN A 73 -4.06 -8.87 -0.38
N VAL A 74 -3.90 -8.27 0.80
CA VAL A 74 -2.57 -7.85 1.30
C VAL A 74 -1.69 -9.08 1.51
N GLY A 75 -0.46 -9.05 0.99
CA GLY A 75 0.53 -10.11 1.13
C GLY A 75 0.28 -11.35 0.27
N GLN A 76 -0.60 -11.29 -0.74
CA GLN A 76 -0.89 -12.43 -1.59
C GLN A 76 0.34 -12.85 -2.41
N THR A 77 0.69 -14.14 -2.34
CA THR A 77 1.76 -14.73 -3.13
C THR A 77 1.20 -15.31 -4.42
N MET A 78 1.79 -14.93 -5.55
CA MET A 78 1.45 -15.55 -6.83
C MET A 78 1.85 -17.03 -6.84
N SER A 79 0.92 -17.88 -7.28
CA SER A 79 1.18 -19.30 -7.51
C SER A 79 0.46 -19.75 -8.77
N VAL A 80 1.00 -20.77 -9.44
CA VAL A 80 0.34 -21.42 -10.56
C VAL A 80 -0.40 -22.64 -10.01
N PRO A 81 -1.73 -22.78 -10.24
CA PRO A 81 -2.47 -23.95 -9.79
C PRO A 81 -1.84 -25.26 -10.29
N GLY A 82 -1.55 -26.18 -9.37
CA GLY A 82 -0.92 -27.47 -9.69
C GLY A 82 0.60 -27.45 -9.84
N TRP A 83 1.26 -26.30 -9.73
CA TRP A 83 2.72 -26.23 -9.67
C TRP A 83 3.22 -26.57 -8.25
N PRO A 84 4.32 -27.33 -8.09
CA PRO A 84 4.86 -27.65 -6.76
C PRO A 84 5.18 -26.36 -5.98
N PRO A 85 5.00 -26.36 -4.65
CA PRO A 85 5.22 -25.16 -3.85
C PRO A 85 6.64 -24.65 -4.05
N SER A 86 6.77 -23.34 -4.25
CA SER A 86 8.07 -22.66 -4.18
C SER A 86 8.60 -22.80 -2.75
N SER A 87 9.79 -23.38 -2.58
CA SER A 87 10.48 -23.46 -1.29
C SER A 87 10.54 -22.08 -0.61
N PRO A 88 10.51 -22.02 0.74
CA PRO A 88 10.52 -20.78 1.51
C PRO A 88 11.79 -19.95 1.33
#